data_AF-A0A4Q5T687-F1
#
_entry.id   AF-A0A4Q5T687-F1
#
_cell.length_a   1.000
_cell.length_b   1.000
_cell.length_c   1.000
_cell.angle_alpha   90.00
_cell.angle_beta   90.00
_cell.angle_gamma   90.00
#
_symmetry.space_group_name_H-M   'P 1'
#
loop_
_entity.id
_entity.type
_entity.pdbx_description
1 polymer ?
#
loop_
_entity_poly.entity_id
_entity_poly.type
_entity_poly.pdbx_seq_one_letter_code
_entity_poly.pdbx_strand_id
1 'polypeptide(L)'
;MTIQLNAAFDSGNIRLINIDGDTVDVEIVADHLSDFFQWFHFRVSGAKGRTLTFRILNAGKAAYAFGWPGYRARVSTDRDAWRLTDGAYADGVFSFTHSFDSDVAWFAYFAPYTMERHADLIARMAAQPGVTHRELGQTLDGRAMDLLTLGEGPKQVWLYARQHPGESMAEWWAEGALEKLTDPNDATAHALRAKATFHIVPNMNPDGSFRGHLRTNAAGVNLNREWHAPTMEQSPEVLLVRAAMDETGVDFAMDVHGDEAIPANFLAGFEGIPSWTDAQGENYYEFGRRLAAATPLFQLEKGYDKSAPGQANLSMSTNQLAERFGAVSMTLEMPFKDHDPSPDAEFGWSPERCKALAHACLDTLAGMIDEL
;
A
#
# COMPACT_ATOMS: atom_id res chain seq x y z
N MET A 1 -7.12 27.98 24.98
CA MET A 1 -6.04 26.97 24.89
C MET A 1 -5.21 27.27 23.66
N THR A 2 -3.92 27.00 23.68
CA THR A 2 -3.01 27.23 22.53
C THR A 2 -3.06 26.01 21.62
N ILE A 3 -3.26 26.21 20.30
CA ILE A 3 -3.21 25.13 19.31
C ILE A 3 -1.78 24.59 19.26
N GLN A 4 -1.63 23.27 19.25
CA GLN A 4 -0.34 22.58 19.15
C GLN A 4 -0.40 21.49 18.09
N LEU A 5 0.62 21.42 17.23
CA LEU A 5 0.81 20.36 16.24
C LEU A 5 2.02 19.50 16.62
N ASN A 6 1.93 18.19 16.40
CA ASN A 6 3.03 17.26 16.60
C ASN A 6 3.02 16.17 15.52
N ALA A 7 4.20 15.82 15.02
CA ALA A 7 4.42 14.71 14.10
C ALA A 7 5.67 13.89 14.49
N ALA A 8 6.15 14.02 15.72
CA ALA A 8 7.33 13.30 16.23
C ALA A 8 6.92 11.91 16.74
N PHE A 9 6.37 11.09 15.85
CA PHE A 9 5.92 9.72 16.10
C PHE A 9 5.97 8.92 14.80
N ASP A 10 5.75 7.61 14.89
CA ASP A 10 5.72 6.67 13.77
C ASP A 10 4.85 7.18 12.60
N SER A 11 5.43 7.22 11.39
CA SER A 11 4.86 7.74 10.14
C SER A 11 4.52 9.22 10.14
N GLY A 12 4.83 9.94 11.22
CA GLY A 12 4.53 11.36 11.37
C GLY A 12 5.29 12.22 10.37
N ASN A 13 4.57 13.04 9.62
CA ASN A 13 5.15 13.98 8.66
C ASN A 13 4.26 15.23 8.56
N ILE A 14 4.75 16.33 9.11
CA ILE A 14 4.26 17.70 8.83
C ILE A 14 5.28 18.72 9.33
N ARG A 15 5.28 19.92 8.74
CA ARG A 15 5.93 21.12 9.28
C ARG A 15 4.91 22.22 9.50
N LEU A 16 4.83 22.75 10.72
CA LEU A 16 4.03 23.95 11.01
C LEU A 16 4.74 25.21 10.48
N ILE A 17 4.02 26.03 9.72
CA ILE A 17 4.51 27.31 9.19
C ILE A 17 3.94 28.47 10.00
N ASN A 18 2.62 28.52 10.20
CA ASN A 18 1.96 29.61 10.89
C ASN A 18 0.62 29.17 11.50
N ILE A 19 0.19 29.86 12.56
CA ILE A 19 -1.16 29.77 13.11
C ILE A 19 -1.68 31.19 13.23
N ASP A 20 -2.71 31.52 12.45
CA ASP A 20 -3.39 32.82 12.47
C ASP A 20 -4.89 32.64 12.73
N GLY A 21 -5.32 32.95 13.95
CA GLY A 21 -6.68 32.69 14.40
C GLY A 21 -7.04 31.21 14.28
N ASP A 22 -8.01 30.91 13.42
CA ASP A 22 -8.51 29.56 13.11
C ASP A 22 -7.86 28.95 11.85
N THR A 23 -6.89 29.63 11.24
CA THR A 23 -6.15 29.14 10.07
C THR A 23 -4.79 28.56 10.50
N VAL A 24 -4.47 27.37 10.03
CA VAL A 24 -3.23 26.65 10.31
C VAL A 24 -2.50 26.36 9.00
N ASP A 25 -1.34 26.97 8.80
CA ASP A 25 -0.51 26.77 7.63
C ASP A 25 0.55 25.72 7.90
N VAL A 26 0.63 24.75 7.01
CA VAL A 26 1.56 23.64 7.10
C VAL A 26 2.20 23.34 5.76
N GLU A 27 3.34 22.65 5.81
CA GLU A 27 4.00 22.05 4.64
C GLU A 27 4.28 20.58 4.91
N ILE A 28 4.23 19.78 3.85
CA ILE A 28 4.68 18.39 3.86
C ILE A 28 6.21 18.36 3.76
N VAL A 29 6.87 17.51 4.54
CA VAL A 29 8.33 17.34 4.50
C VAL A 29 8.69 16.30 3.44
N ALA A 30 9.75 16.59 2.67
CA ALA A 30 10.33 15.65 1.71
C ALA A 30 10.82 14.36 2.37
N ASP A 31 10.67 13.25 1.65
CA ASP A 31 11.33 11.99 1.95
C ASP A 31 12.84 12.24 2.17
N HIS A 32 13.44 11.54 3.13
CA HIS A 32 14.87 11.69 3.39
C HIS A 32 15.68 11.26 2.16
N LEU A 33 16.64 12.11 1.75
CA LEU A 33 17.49 11.90 0.57
C LEU A 33 16.71 11.78 -0.75
N SER A 34 15.54 12.39 -0.83
CA SER A 34 14.73 12.40 -2.04
C SER A 34 13.94 13.71 -2.17
N ASP A 35 13.50 14.02 -3.39
CA ASP A 35 12.59 15.14 -3.65
C ASP A 35 11.11 14.72 -3.57
N PHE A 36 10.82 13.42 -3.38
CA PHE A 36 9.46 12.92 -3.25
C PHE A 36 8.80 13.43 -1.95
N PHE A 37 7.54 13.86 -2.06
CA PHE A 37 6.62 14.00 -0.93
C PHE A 37 5.17 14.01 -1.40
N GLN A 38 4.29 13.57 -0.50
CA GLN A 38 2.82 13.63 -0.62
C GLN A 38 2.19 13.19 0.72
N TRP A 39 2.80 12.19 1.37
CA TRP A 39 2.35 11.66 2.66
C TRP A 39 2.45 12.72 3.76
N PHE A 40 1.38 12.86 4.54
CA PHE A 40 1.38 13.62 5.78
C PHE A 40 0.66 12.82 6.86
N HIS A 41 1.09 13.02 8.11
CA HIS A 41 0.43 12.48 9.29
C HIS A 41 0.82 13.30 10.51
N PHE A 42 -0.15 13.91 11.18
CA PHE A 42 0.11 14.76 12.34
C PHE A 42 -1.05 14.79 13.32
N ARG A 43 -0.73 15.10 14.57
CA ARG A 43 -1.68 15.30 15.67
C ARG A 43 -1.87 16.79 15.93
N VAL A 44 -3.11 17.18 16.20
CA VAL A 44 -3.50 18.51 16.68
C VAL A 44 -4.09 18.39 18.08
N SER A 45 -3.81 19.37 18.93
CA SER A 45 -4.42 19.49 20.26
C SER A 45 -4.68 20.94 20.65
N GLY A 46 -5.52 21.15 21.66
CA GLY A 46 -5.83 22.49 22.19
C GLY A 46 -6.83 23.29 21.34
N ALA A 47 -7.58 22.60 20.47
CA ALA A 47 -8.54 23.19 19.53
C ALA A 47 -10.02 22.92 19.89
N LYS A 48 -10.32 22.22 20.99
CA LYS A 48 -11.68 21.86 21.39
C LYS A 48 -12.63 23.05 21.40
N GLY A 49 -13.80 22.87 20.78
CA GLY A 49 -14.82 23.90 20.59
C GLY A 49 -14.53 24.90 19.47
N ARG A 50 -13.45 24.70 18.69
CA ARG A 50 -13.10 25.53 17.54
C ARG A 50 -13.21 24.73 16.23
N THR A 51 -13.43 25.46 15.15
CA THR A 51 -13.31 24.94 13.80
C THR A 51 -12.05 25.50 13.19
N LEU A 52 -11.10 24.64 12.82
CA LEU A 52 -9.85 25.07 12.19
C LEU A 52 -9.84 24.75 10.71
N THR A 53 -9.23 25.62 9.93
CA THR A 53 -8.90 25.41 8.52
C THR A 53 -7.41 25.19 8.39
N PHE A 54 -7.02 24.01 7.89
CA PHE A 54 -5.64 23.66 7.60
C PHE A 54 -5.34 23.95 6.13
N ARG A 55 -4.17 24.49 5.84
CA ARG A 55 -3.69 24.75 4.47
C ARG A 55 -2.31 24.13 4.29
N ILE A 56 -2.22 23.13 3.42
CA ILE A 56 -0.96 22.54 2.97
C ILE A 56 -0.43 23.38 1.81
N LEU A 57 0.48 24.29 2.12
CA LEU A 57 0.93 25.35 1.20
C LEU A 57 1.77 24.83 0.03
N ASN A 58 2.47 23.72 0.21
CA ASN A 58 3.33 23.13 -0.80
C ASN A 58 2.70 21.97 -1.58
N ALA A 59 1.37 21.76 -1.46
CA ALA A 59 0.66 20.66 -2.12
C ALA A 59 0.89 20.64 -3.66
N GLY A 60 0.89 21.79 -4.32
CA GLY A 60 1.12 21.90 -5.77
C GLY A 60 2.56 21.61 -6.22
N LYS A 61 3.49 21.42 -5.28
CA LYS A 61 4.87 21.00 -5.54
C LYS A 61 5.11 19.53 -5.19
N ALA A 62 4.10 18.84 -4.68
CA ALA A 62 4.19 17.45 -4.31
C ALA A 62 4.35 16.55 -5.55
N ALA A 63 4.88 15.35 -5.35
CA ALA A 63 5.20 14.41 -6.44
C ALA A 63 4.00 14.12 -7.35
N TYR A 64 2.81 14.09 -6.74
CA TYR A 64 1.55 13.83 -7.41
C TYR A 64 0.58 14.98 -7.16
N ALA A 65 0.94 16.18 -7.62
CA ALA A 65 0.08 17.37 -7.50
C ALA A 65 -1.31 17.18 -8.14
N PHE A 66 -1.40 16.33 -9.17
CA PHE A 66 -2.67 15.94 -9.81
C PHE A 66 -3.51 14.94 -8.98
N GLY A 67 -2.96 14.42 -7.88
CA GLY A 67 -3.69 13.64 -6.88
C GLY A 67 -4.57 14.47 -5.95
N TRP A 68 -4.32 15.78 -5.80
CA TRP A 68 -5.09 16.64 -4.88
C TRP A 68 -6.52 16.99 -5.33
N PRO A 69 -6.81 17.21 -6.64
CA PRO A 69 -8.19 17.39 -7.08
C PRO A 69 -9.10 16.22 -6.70
N GLY A 70 -10.16 16.51 -5.95
CA GLY A 70 -11.12 15.52 -5.44
C GLY A 70 -10.65 14.70 -4.24
N TYR A 71 -9.42 14.92 -3.75
CA TYR A 71 -8.91 14.27 -2.55
C TYR A 71 -9.46 14.92 -1.27
N ARG A 72 -9.65 14.11 -0.22
CA ARG A 72 -10.10 14.53 1.11
C ARG A 72 -9.15 13.96 2.17
N ALA A 73 -8.70 14.75 3.15
CA ALA A 73 -7.82 14.24 4.20
C ALA A 73 -8.52 13.24 5.10
N ARG A 74 -7.74 12.41 5.81
CA ARG A 74 -8.28 11.51 6.83
C ARG A 74 -8.20 12.17 8.18
N VAL A 75 -9.21 12.01 9.01
CA VAL A 75 -9.26 12.47 10.40
C VAL A 75 -9.67 11.34 11.33
N SER A 76 -9.02 11.26 12.49
CA SER A 76 -9.38 10.33 13.55
C SER A 76 -9.14 10.94 14.93
N THR A 77 -10.01 10.62 15.89
CA THR A 77 -9.89 11.05 17.29
C THR A 77 -9.50 9.91 18.23
N ASP A 78 -9.51 8.67 17.73
CA ASP A 78 -9.19 7.43 18.46
C ASP A 78 -8.03 6.63 17.82
N ARG A 79 -7.57 7.04 16.63
CA ARG A 79 -6.58 6.37 15.75
C ARG A 79 -7.05 5.04 15.18
N ASP A 80 -8.33 4.71 15.30
CA ASP A 80 -8.95 3.50 14.76
C ASP A 80 -9.88 3.85 13.60
N ALA A 81 -10.86 4.71 13.84
CA ALA A 81 -11.82 5.11 12.82
C ALA A 81 -11.36 6.39 12.09
N TRP A 82 -10.98 6.23 10.81
CA TRP A 82 -10.43 7.29 9.96
C TRP A 82 -11.44 7.78 8.93
N ARG A 83 -12.02 8.97 9.15
CA ARG A 83 -13.07 9.55 8.31
C ARG A 83 -12.54 10.60 7.36
N LEU A 84 -13.28 10.89 6.31
CA LEU A 84 -12.95 11.96 5.37
C LEU A 84 -13.25 13.34 5.96
N THR A 85 -12.30 14.28 5.79
CA THR A 85 -12.51 15.71 6.04
C THR A 85 -13.13 16.40 4.83
N ASP A 86 -13.65 17.61 5.00
CA ASP A 86 -14.03 18.45 3.85
C ASP A 86 -12.79 19.17 3.30
N GLY A 87 -12.27 18.67 2.17
CA GLY A 87 -11.04 19.13 1.53
C GLY A 87 -11.29 19.77 0.16
N ALA A 88 -10.43 20.71 -0.21
CA ALA A 88 -10.41 21.36 -1.51
C ALA A 88 -8.97 21.67 -1.94
N TYR A 89 -8.72 21.67 -3.24
CA TYR A 89 -7.43 22.02 -3.82
C TYR A 89 -7.60 23.17 -4.82
N ALA A 90 -6.87 24.26 -4.60
CA ALA A 90 -6.88 25.43 -5.48
C ALA A 90 -5.53 26.15 -5.41
N ASP A 91 -5.07 26.68 -6.54
CA ASP A 91 -3.86 27.52 -6.63
C ASP A 91 -2.60 26.92 -5.97
N GLY A 92 -2.44 25.59 -6.06
CA GLY A 92 -1.30 24.89 -5.48
C GLY A 92 -1.39 24.61 -3.98
N VAL A 93 -2.52 24.91 -3.34
CA VAL A 93 -2.75 24.71 -1.90
C VAL A 93 -3.89 23.72 -1.70
N PHE A 94 -3.65 22.68 -0.89
CA PHE A 94 -4.71 21.80 -0.41
C PHE A 94 -5.18 22.29 0.96
N SER A 95 -6.47 22.55 1.10
CA SER A 95 -7.07 23.03 2.35
C SER A 95 -8.16 22.09 2.83
N PHE A 96 -8.31 21.94 4.14
CA PHE A 96 -9.42 21.20 4.73
C PHE A 96 -9.84 21.79 6.07
N THR A 97 -11.10 21.58 6.44
CA THR A 97 -11.67 22.11 7.69
C THR A 97 -12.07 20.98 8.63
N HIS A 98 -11.87 21.17 9.94
CA HIS A 98 -12.35 20.26 10.97
C HIS A 98 -12.86 21.01 12.20
N SER A 99 -14.02 20.57 12.70
CA SER A 99 -14.60 21.07 13.95
C SER A 99 -14.26 20.13 15.09
N PHE A 100 -13.53 20.64 16.09
CA PHE A 100 -13.03 19.84 17.19
C PHE A 100 -14.04 19.75 18.33
N ASP A 101 -14.68 18.59 18.48
CA ASP A 101 -15.49 18.23 19.65
C ASP A 101 -14.67 17.59 20.79
N SER A 102 -13.48 17.09 20.45
CA SER A 102 -12.52 16.44 21.33
C SER A 102 -11.25 17.28 21.53
N ASP A 103 -10.44 16.90 22.52
CA ASP A 103 -9.21 17.63 22.87
C ASP A 103 -8.05 17.39 21.90
N VAL A 104 -8.11 16.31 21.12
CA VAL A 104 -7.08 15.85 20.19
C VAL A 104 -7.71 15.25 18.93
N ALA A 105 -7.09 15.46 17.78
CA ALA A 105 -7.38 14.75 16.54
C ALA A 105 -6.09 14.51 15.76
N TRP A 106 -6.08 13.47 14.93
CA TRP A 106 -5.03 13.16 13.98
C TRP A 106 -5.54 13.38 12.57
N PHE A 107 -4.64 13.83 11.70
CA PHE A 107 -4.89 14.00 10.28
C PHE A 107 -3.83 13.27 9.48
N ALA A 108 -4.22 12.56 8.42
CA ALA A 108 -3.30 11.79 7.60
C ALA A 108 -3.70 11.75 6.12
N TYR A 109 -2.75 11.36 5.26
CA TYR A 109 -2.97 11.19 3.83
C TYR A 109 -3.85 9.97 3.50
N PHE A 110 -3.66 8.88 4.25
CA PHE A 110 -4.54 7.71 4.32
C PHE A 110 -4.55 7.21 5.78
N ALA A 111 -5.42 6.25 6.10
CA ALA A 111 -5.41 5.59 7.42
C ALA A 111 -4.04 4.92 7.68
N PRO A 112 -3.20 5.44 8.60
CA PRO A 112 -1.85 4.94 8.79
C PRO A 112 -1.81 3.51 9.29
N TYR A 113 -0.81 2.76 8.86
CA TYR A 113 -0.45 1.46 9.41
C TYR A 113 0.93 1.58 10.07
N THR A 114 0.95 1.64 11.40
CA THR A 114 2.16 1.87 12.21
C THR A 114 3.02 0.62 12.33
N MET A 115 4.32 0.78 12.59
CA MET A 115 5.24 -0.31 12.89
C MET A 115 4.87 -1.10 14.15
N GLU A 116 4.24 -0.49 15.16
CA GLU A 116 3.72 -1.25 16.31
C GLU A 116 2.58 -2.19 15.88
N ARG A 117 1.65 -1.71 15.04
CA ARG A 117 0.60 -2.55 14.44
C ARG A 117 1.20 -3.66 13.57
N HIS A 118 2.28 -3.35 12.83
CA HIS A 118 3.01 -4.35 12.06
C HIS A 118 3.60 -5.43 12.96
N ALA A 119 4.27 -5.04 14.05
CA ALA A 119 4.79 -6.00 15.03
C ALA A 119 3.67 -6.86 15.64
N ASP A 120 2.52 -6.26 15.96
CA ASP A 120 1.33 -7.00 16.42
C ASP A 120 0.80 -7.96 15.34
N LEU A 121 0.76 -7.57 14.07
CA LEU A 121 0.38 -8.44 12.96
C LEU A 121 1.32 -9.64 12.85
N ILE A 122 2.64 -9.39 12.80
CA ILE A 122 3.64 -10.45 12.69
C ILE A 122 3.53 -11.42 13.87
N ALA A 123 3.45 -10.91 15.09
CA ALA A 123 3.31 -11.73 16.29
C ALA A 123 2.02 -12.59 16.27
N ARG A 124 0.87 -11.98 15.91
CA ARG A 124 -0.40 -12.70 15.82
C ARG A 124 -0.37 -13.78 14.74
N MET A 125 0.19 -13.50 13.57
CA MET A 125 0.16 -14.41 12.43
C MET A 125 1.20 -15.52 12.57
N ALA A 126 2.40 -15.23 13.06
CA ALA A 126 3.43 -16.23 13.33
C ALA A 126 2.99 -17.26 14.40
N ALA A 127 2.04 -16.89 15.27
CA ALA A 127 1.46 -17.80 16.26
C ALA A 127 0.34 -18.70 15.69
N GLN A 128 -0.15 -18.45 14.47
CA GLN A 128 -1.22 -19.25 13.87
C GLN A 128 -0.72 -20.64 13.44
N PRO A 129 -1.52 -21.71 13.63
CA PRO A 129 -1.17 -23.04 13.13
C PRO A 129 -0.91 -23.05 11.62
N GLY A 130 0.20 -23.66 11.21
CA GLY A 130 0.58 -23.77 9.79
C GLY A 130 1.21 -22.51 9.19
N VAL A 131 1.47 -21.48 10.00
CA VAL A 131 2.26 -20.31 9.60
C VAL A 131 3.69 -20.47 10.09
N THR A 132 4.65 -20.22 9.20
CA THR A 132 6.08 -20.13 9.52
C THR A 132 6.54 -18.69 9.30
N HIS A 133 7.27 -18.15 10.26
CA HIS A 133 7.92 -16.84 10.16
C HIS A 133 9.42 -17.01 9.87
N ARG A 134 9.95 -16.15 9.00
CA ARG A 134 11.37 -15.99 8.74
C ARG A 134 11.71 -14.50 8.64
N GLU A 135 12.64 -14.04 9.47
CA GLU A 135 13.33 -12.77 9.22
C GLU A 135 14.34 -12.99 8.09
N LEU A 136 14.12 -12.35 6.94
CA LEU A 136 15.01 -12.49 5.78
C LEU A 136 16.35 -11.79 5.97
N GLY A 137 16.35 -10.75 6.79
CA GLY A 137 17.47 -9.88 7.07
C GLY A 137 16.96 -8.54 7.57
N GLN A 138 17.77 -7.50 7.42
CA GLN A 138 17.47 -6.17 7.97
C GLN A 138 17.48 -5.08 6.89
N THR A 139 16.64 -4.07 7.11
CA THR A 139 16.64 -2.79 6.39
C THR A 139 17.88 -1.96 6.75
N LEU A 140 18.02 -0.79 6.11
CA LEU A 140 19.15 0.12 6.33
C LEU A 140 19.20 0.71 7.76
N ASP A 141 18.04 0.92 8.38
CA ASP A 141 17.95 1.34 9.79
C ASP A 141 17.94 0.16 10.78
N GLY A 142 18.06 -1.08 10.29
CA GLY A 142 18.11 -2.28 11.14
C GLY A 142 16.73 -2.83 11.55
N ARG A 143 15.65 -2.52 10.82
CA ARG A 143 14.34 -3.15 11.02
C ARG A 143 14.30 -4.50 10.32
N ALA A 144 13.50 -5.44 10.85
CA ALA A 144 13.35 -6.77 10.26
C ALA A 144 12.65 -6.70 8.91
N MET A 145 13.08 -7.56 7.98
CA MET A 145 12.34 -7.90 6.77
C MET A 145 11.60 -9.22 7.01
N ASP A 146 10.34 -9.11 7.44
CA ASP A 146 9.52 -10.25 7.86
C ASP A 146 8.86 -10.96 6.67
N LEU A 147 9.06 -12.28 6.59
CA LEU A 147 8.35 -13.18 5.67
C LEU A 147 7.48 -14.16 6.46
N LEU A 148 6.20 -14.20 6.12
CA LEU A 148 5.26 -15.21 6.60
C LEU A 148 5.01 -16.24 5.50
N THR A 149 5.04 -17.53 5.81
CA THR A 149 4.79 -18.62 4.87
C THR A 149 3.73 -19.57 5.39
N LEU A 150 2.77 -19.96 4.56
CA LEU A 150 1.67 -20.86 4.91
C LEU A 150 1.09 -21.58 3.69
N GLY A 151 0.58 -22.79 3.88
CA GLY A 151 0.09 -23.65 2.81
C GLY A 151 0.96 -24.87 2.59
N GLU A 152 0.45 -25.82 1.81
CA GLU A 152 1.04 -27.16 1.65
C GLU A 152 1.15 -27.57 0.17
N GLY A 153 0.52 -26.80 -0.72
CA GLY A 153 0.48 -27.13 -2.14
C GLY A 153 1.71 -26.65 -2.91
N PRO A 154 1.93 -27.19 -4.12
CA PRO A 154 3.16 -26.98 -4.87
C PRO A 154 3.26 -25.59 -5.53
N LYS A 155 2.16 -24.87 -5.73
CA LYS A 155 2.16 -23.56 -6.39
C LYS A 155 2.71 -22.48 -5.47
N GLN A 156 3.74 -21.75 -5.91
CA GLN A 156 4.40 -20.70 -5.13
C GLN A 156 3.73 -19.36 -5.40
N VAL A 157 3.02 -18.84 -4.40
CA VAL A 157 2.26 -17.59 -4.49
C VAL A 157 2.93 -16.53 -3.63
N TRP A 158 3.43 -15.47 -4.26
CA TRP A 158 4.09 -14.35 -3.57
C TRP A 158 3.17 -13.14 -3.47
N LEU A 159 2.88 -12.70 -2.26
CA LEU A 159 2.10 -11.48 -2.00
C LEU A 159 2.97 -10.52 -1.21
N TYR A 160 3.25 -9.35 -1.75
CA TYR A 160 4.10 -8.37 -1.07
C TYR A 160 3.50 -6.99 -1.22
N ALA A 161 3.66 -6.18 -0.19
CA ALA A 161 2.95 -4.94 -0.05
C ALA A 161 3.88 -3.81 0.35
N ARG A 162 3.49 -2.58 -0.02
CA ARG A 162 4.01 -1.34 0.59
C ARG A 162 5.50 -1.09 0.30
N GLN A 163 5.93 -1.36 -0.93
CA GLN A 163 7.27 -0.94 -1.39
C GLN A 163 7.43 0.58 -1.30
N HIS A 164 6.37 1.31 -1.61
CA HIS A 164 6.25 2.73 -1.31
C HIS A 164 5.60 2.88 0.08
N PRO A 165 6.31 3.48 1.06
CA PRO A 165 5.91 3.45 2.47
C PRO A 165 4.62 4.21 2.80
N GLY A 166 4.29 5.24 2.03
CA GLY A 166 3.08 6.05 2.19
C GLY A 166 1.80 5.32 1.77
N GLU A 167 1.93 4.25 0.99
CA GLU A 167 0.82 3.44 0.47
C GLU A 167 0.33 2.43 1.53
N SER A 168 -0.03 2.93 2.70
CA SER A 168 -0.45 2.14 3.87
C SER A 168 -1.65 1.22 3.62
N MET A 169 -2.51 1.52 2.63
CA MET A 169 -3.57 0.61 2.16
C MET A 169 -3.04 -0.78 1.78
N ALA A 170 -1.80 -0.87 1.30
CA ALA A 170 -1.20 -2.13 0.87
C ALA A 170 -0.99 -3.09 2.04
N GLU A 171 -0.57 -2.58 3.20
CA GLU A 171 -0.40 -3.42 4.39
C GLU A 171 -1.74 -3.74 5.07
N TRP A 172 -2.73 -2.85 4.98
CA TRP A 172 -4.11 -3.18 5.34
C TRP A 172 -4.69 -4.32 4.50
N TRP A 173 -4.39 -4.33 3.19
CA TRP A 173 -4.73 -5.44 2.30
C TRP A 173 -3.99 -6.72 2.70
N ALA A 174 -2.69 -6.64 3.00
CA ALA A 174 -1.91 -7.81 3.44
C ALA A 174 -2.43 -8.39 4.76
N GLU A 175 -2.85 -7.56 5.70
CA GLU A 175 -3.52 -7.98 6.93
C GLU A 175 -4.80 -8.77 6.62
N GLY A 176 -5.66 -8.28 5.72
CA GLY A 176 -6.87 -9.00 5.30
C GLY A 176 -6.57 -10.33 4.59
N ALA A 177 -5.55 -10.36 3.74
CA ALA A 177 -5.11 -11.60 3.08
C ALA A 177 -4.69 -12.66 4.11
N LEU A 178 -3.88 -12.26 5.10
CA LEU A 178 -3.44 -13.13 6.19
C LEU A 178 -4.62 -13.60 7.07
N GLU A 179 -5.54 -12.70 7.42
CA GLU A 179 -6.74 -13.02 8.18
C GLU A 179 -7.60 -14.07 7.48
N LYS A 180 -7.86 -13.93 6.18
CA LYS A 180 -8.61 -14.93 5.41
C LYS A 180 -7.86 -16.25 5.28
N LEU A 181 -6.57 -16.22 4.92
CA LEU A 181 -5.79 -17.44 4.71
C LEU A 181 -5.63 -18.29 5.98
N THR A 182 -5.66 -17.64 7.14
CA THR A 182 -5.55 -18.29 8.46
C THR A 182 -6.89 -18.59 9.13
N ASP A 183 -8.03 -18.18 8.55
CA ASP A 183 -9.36 -18.53 9.10
C ASP A 183 -9.62 -20.03 8.94
N PRO A 184 -9.77 -20.80 10.05
CA PRO A 184 -10.05 -22.23 9.99
C PRO A 184 -11.43 -22.56 9.43
N ASN A 185 -12.33 -21.58 9.33
CA ASN A 185 -13.69 -21.76 8.83
C ASN A 185 -13.86 -21.36 7.37
N ASP A 186 -12.84 -20.77 6.74
CA ASP A 186 -12.89 -20.40 5.33
C ASP A 186 -12.50 -21.60 4.45
N ALA A 187 -13.51 -22.26 3.89
CA ALA A 187 -13.32 -23.44 3.05
C ALA A 187 -12.56 -23.12 1.75
N THR A 188 -12.71 -21.91 1.21
CA THR A 188 -12.00 -21.47 0.00
C THR A 188 -10.51 -21.30 0.29
N ALA A 189 -10.17 -20.65 1.40
CA ALA A 189 -8.79 -20.49 1.85
C ALA A 189 -8.12 -21.84 2.12
N HIS A 190 -8.83 -22.78 2.75
CA HIS A 190 -8.30 -24.14 2.97
C HIS A 190 -8.03 -24.88 1.66
N ALA A 191 -8.97 -24.86 0.71
CA ALA A 191 -8.79 -25.49 -0.59
C ALA A 191 -7.64 -24.86 -1.39
N LEU A 192 -7.49 -23.53 -1.30
CA LEU A 192 -6.41 -22.79 -1.93
C LEU A 192 -5.04 -23.15 -1.32
N ARG A 193 -4.92 -23.20 0.02
CA ARG A 193 -3.68 -23.62 0.71
C ARG A 193 -3.28 -25.07 0.46
N ALA A 194 -4.21 -25.95 0.10
CA ALA A 194 -3.89 -27.32 -0.30
C ALA A 194 -3.21 -27.39 -1.69
N LYS A 195 -3.33 -26.33 -2.50
CA LYS A 195 -2.80 -26.24 -3.87
C LYS A 195 -1.64 -25.25 -4.00
N ALA A 196 -1.54 -24.29 -3.09
CA ALA A 196 -0.51 -23.28 -3.07
C ALA A 196 0.18 -23.13 -1.70
N THR A 197 1.44 -22.77 -1.75
CA THR A 197 2.22 -22.22 -0.64
C THR A 197 2.32 -20.71 -0.84
N PHE A 198 1.90 -19.95 0.17
CA PHE A 198 1.90 -18.49 0.16
C PHE A 198 3.15 -17.97 0.87
N HIS A 199 3.78 -16.97 0.27
CA HIS A 199 4.91 -16.21 0.80
C HIS A 199 4.49 -14.74 0.87
N ILE A 200 4.33 -14.22 2.09
CA ILE A 200 3.72 -12.92 2.34
C ILE A 200 4.71 -11.99 3.04
N VAL A 201 4.99 -10.84 2.42
CA VAL A 201 5.77 -9.74 3.00
C VAL A 201 4.84 -8.53 3.21
N PRO A 202 4.28 -8.33 4.43
CA PRO A 202 3.27 -7.30 4.66
C PRO A 202 3.78 -5.86 4.48
N ASN A 203 5.08 -5.64 4.74
CA ASN A 203 5.71 -4.34 4.60
C ASN A 203 7.09 -4.47 3.98
N MET A 204 7.21 -4.07 2.71
CA MET A 204 8.45 -4.05 1.97
C MET A 204 9.35 -2.86 2.34
N ASN A 205 8.85 -1.84 3.03
CA ASN A 205 9.62 -0.65 3.38
C ASN A 205 9.37 -0.19 4.83
N PRO A 206 9.82 -0.98 5.83
CA PRO A 206 9.67 -0.62 7.24
C PRO A 206 10.29 0.75 7.60
N ASP A 207 11.44 1.08 7.00
CA ASP A 207 12.16 2.33 7.30
C ASP A 207 11.41 3.55 6.82
N GLY A 208 11.03 3.56 5.54
CA GLY A 208 10.25 4.65 4.99
C GLY A 208 8.90 4.80 5.71
N SER A 209 8.28 3.67 6.10
CA SER A 209 7.01 3.65 6.81
C SER A 209 7.12 4.40 8.14
N PHE A 210 8.12 4.04 8.96
CA PHE A 210 8.38 4.69 10.23
C PHE A 210 8.73 6.18 10.08
N ARG A 211 9.51 6.52 9.04
CA ARG A 211 9.99 7.88 8.77
C ARG A 211 8.92 8.83 8.22
N GLY A 212 7.73 8.33 7.89
CA GLY A 212 6.67 9.14 7.28
C GLY A 212 7.01 9.56 5.85
N HIS A 213 7.70 8.69 5.11
CA HIS A 213 7.96 8.88 3.69
C HIS A 213 6.74 8.51 2.85
N LEU A 214 6.69 9.03 1.61
CA LEU A 214 5.77 8.57 0.60
C LEU A 214 6.32 7.37 -0.17
N ARG A 215 7.51 7.49 -0.74
CA ARG A 215 7.91 6.67 -1.91
C ARG A 215 9.23 5.93 -1.76
N THR A 216 10.08 6.36 -0.83
CA THR A 216 11.46 5.89 -0.77
C THR A 216 11.83 5.26 0.57
N ASN A 217 12.80 4.34 0.56
CA ASN A 217 13.40 3.78 1.78
C ASN A 217 14.32 4.79 2.50
N ALA A 218 15.09 4.33 3.49
CA ALA A 218 15.99 5.21 4.26
C ALA A 218 17.11 5.88 3.42
N ALA A 219 17.48 5.29 2.28
CA ALA A 219 18.51 5.82 1.37
C ALA A 219 17.95 6.73 0.26
N GLY A 220 16.64 7.05 0.28
CA GLY A 220 16.00 7.81 -0.81
C GLY A 220 15.77 6.98 -2.07
N VAL A 221 15.85 5.65 -1.98
CA VAL A 221 15.69 4.73 -3.11
C VAL A 221 14.22 4.33 -3.28
N ASN A 222 13.73 4.39 -4.52
CA ASN A 222 12.43 3.81 -4.88
C ASN A 222 12.61 2.30 -5.07
N LEU A 223 12.12 1.50 -4.12
CA LEU A 223 12.26 0.04 -4.13
C LEU A 223 11.67 -0.61 -5.39
N ASN A 224 10.55 -0.10 -5.91
CA ASN A 224 9.94 -0.62 -7.13
C ASN A 224 10.66 -0.16 -8.42
N ARG A 225 11.94 0.25 -8.31
CA ARG A 225 12.86 0.45 -9.43
C ARG A 225 14.15 -0.38 -9.29
N GLU A 226 14.26 -1.22 -8.26
CA GLU A 226 15.50 -1.90 -7.89
C GLU A 226 15.52 -3.39 -8.27
N TRP A 227 14.43 -3.95 -8.80
CA TRP A 227 14.26 -5.40 -8.93
C TRP A 227 15.21 -6.09 -9.92
N HIS A 228 15.79 -5.32 -10.85
CA HIS A 228 16.77 -5.83 -11.79
C HIS A 228 18.12 -6.14 -11.13
N ALA A 229 18.61 -5.24 -10.27
CA ALA A 229 19.95 -5.33 -9.69
C ALA A 229 20.01 -4.72 -8.26
N PRO A 230 19.24 -5.24 -7.30
CA PRO A 230 19.20 -4.70 -5.95
C PRO A 230 20.49 -5.02 -5.18
N THR A 231 20.87 -4.18 -4.22
CA THR A 231 22.08 -4.35 -3.39
C THR A 231 21.78 -4.21 -1.90
N MET A 232 22.63 -4.77 -1.03
CA MET A 232 22.45 -4.62 0.43
C MET A 232 22.67 -3.19 0.92
N GLU A 233 23.41 -2.37 0.16
CA GLU A 233 23.75 -0.99 0.53
C GLU A 233 22.69 0.04 0.15
N GLN A 234 21.81 -0.27 -0.80
CA GLN A 234 20.82 0.67 -1.34
C GLN A 234 19.39 0.17 -1.21
N SER A 235 19.17 -1.12 -1.46
CA SER A 235 17.86 -1.74 -1.54
C SER A 235 17.87 -3.15 -0.94
N PRO A 236 18.36 -3.33 0.32
CA PRO A 236 18.41 -4.63 0.96
C PRO A 236 17.04 -5.30 1.02
N GLU A 237 15.97 -4.51 1.16
CA GLU A 237 14.59 -4.99 1.21
C GLU A 237 14.22 -5.80 -0.04
N VAL A 238 14.56 -5.28 -1.22
CA VAL A 238 14.29 -5.94 -2.51
C VAL A 238 15.25 -7.10 -2.73
N LEU A 239 16.54 -6.95 -2.38
CA LEU A 239 17.53 -8.01 -2.54
C LEU A 239 17.14 -9.26 -1.74
N LEU A 240 16.78 -9.08 -0.47
CA LEU A 240 16.44 -10.16 0.45
C LEU A 240 15.17 -10.91 -0.01
N VAL A 241 14.13 -10.18 -0.40
CA VAL A 241 12.87 -10.77 -0.88
C VAL A 241 13.07 -11.50 -2.21
N ARG A 242 13.81 -10.90 -3.15
CA ARG A 242 14.11 -11.54 -4.43
C ARG A 242 14.97 -12.80 -4.26
N ALA A 243 15.93 -12.80 -3.33
CA ALA A 243 16.71 -14.00 -3.01
C ALA A 243 15.81 -15.12 -2.46
N ALA A 244 14.84 -14.79 -1.61
CA ALA A 244 13.85 -15.76 -1.13
C ALA A 244 12.93 -16.28 -2.26
N MET A 245 12.57 -15.44 -3.24
CA MET A 245 11.88 -15.88 -4.45
C MET A 245 12.75 -16.81 -5.31
N ASP A 246 14.06 -16.58 -5.39
CA ASP A 246 14.98 -17.48 -6.10
C ASP A 246 15.09 -18.87 -5.44
N GLU A 247 14.93 -18.96 -4.12
CA GLU A 247 14.93 -20.22 -3.38
C GLU A 247 13.66 -21.06 -3.65
N THR A 248 12.52 -20.40 -3.79
CA THR A 248 11.18 -21.03 -3.81
C THR A 248 10.64 -21.21 -5.22
N GLY A 249 10.95 -20.27 -6.12
CA GLY A 249 10.22 -20.07 -7.38
C GLY A 249 8.98 -19.19 -7.18
N VAL A 250 8.37 -18.79 -8.30
CA VAL A 250 7.18 -17.94 -8.31
C VAL A 250 6.26 -18.39 -9.45
N ASP A 251 5.05 -18.87 -9.12
CA ASP A 251 4.01 -19.17 -10.11
C ASP A 251 3.04 -17.97 -10.25
N PHE A 252 2.74 -17.31 -9.14
CA PHE A 252 1.87 -16.13 -9.08
C PHE A 252 2.48 -15.08 -8.17
N ALA A 253 2.38 -13.81 -8.56
CA ALA A 253 2.81 -12.70 -7.71
C ALA A 253 1.85 -11.52 -7.75
N MET A 254 1.62 -10.90 -6.59
CA MET A 254 0.89 -9.64 -6.47
C MET A 254 1.69 -8.63 -5.64
N ASP A 255 2.07 -7.54 -6.31
CA ASP A 255 2.68 -6.35 -5.74
C ASP A 255 1.58 -5.35 -5.38
N VAL A 256 1.33 -5.15 -4.08
CA VAL A 256 0.19 -4.37 -3.61
C VAL A 256 0.62 -2.94 -3.32
N HIS A 257 -0.09 -2.01 -3.94
CA HIS A 257 0.24 -0.59 -4.03
C HIS A 257 -0.99 0.31 -3.83
N GLY A 258 -0.75 1.62 -3.82
CA GLY A 258 -1.79 2.64 -3.88
C GLY A 258 -1.48 3.75 -4.88
N ASP A 259 -2.52 4.24 -5.58
CA ASP A 259 -2.41 5.31 -6.57
C ASP A 259 -3.03 6.61 -6.04
N GLU A 260 -2.29 7.72 -6.18
CA GLU A 260 -2.66 9.03 -5.65
C GLU A 260 -3.78 9.71 -6.44
N ALA A 261 -3.99 9.33 -7.69
CA ALA A 261 -4.74 10.12 -8.66
C ALA A 261 -6.01 9.45 -9.16
N ILE A 262 -5.92 8.17 -9.55
CA ILE A 262 -6.99 7.38 -10.13
C ILE A 262 -7.90 6.90 -8.99
N PRO A 263 -9.17 7.35 -8.96
CA PRO A 263 -10.11 6.96 -7.92
C PRO A 263 -10.78 5.60 -8.25
N ALA A 264 -9.96 4.56 -8.43
CA ALA A 264 -10.42 3.20 -8.69
C ALA A 264 -9.36 2.17 -8.30
N ASN A 265 -9.79 0.93 -8.06
CA ASN A 265 -8.89 -0.19 -7.91
C ASN A 265 -8.66 -0.80 -9.30
N PHE A 266 -7.42 -1.10 -9.64
CA PHE A 266 -7.06 -1.65 -10.95
C PHE A 266 -5.81 -2.51 -10.88
N LEU A 267 -5.56 -3.27 -11.94
CA LEU A 267 -4.32 -4.03 -12.12
C LEU A 267 -3.47 -3.37 -13.20
N ALA A 268 -2.16 -3.34 -12.97
CA ALA A 268 -1.16 -3.13 -14.00
C ALA A 268 -0.34 -4.41 -14.16
N GLY A 269 -0.26 -4.91 -15.38
CA GLY A 269 0.36 -6.19 -15.67
C GLY A 269 1.81 -6.04 -16.12
N PHE A 270 2.35 -7.14 -16.64
CA PHE A 270 3.68 -7.26 -17.22
C PHE A 270 3.64 -7.22 -18.75
N GLU A 271 2.61 -6.59 -19.33
CA GLU A 271 2.59 -6.39 -20.77
C GLU A 271 3.87 -5.69 -21.22
N GLY A 272 4.46 -6.19 -22.30
CA GLY A 272 5.68 -5.62 -22.86
C GLY A 272 6.99 -6.22 -22.34
N ILE A 273 6.98 -7.24 -21.47
CA ILE A 273 8.22 -7.98 -21.17
C ILE A 273 8.78 -8.68 -22.42
N PRO A 274 10.12 -8.86 -22.52
CA PRO A 274 10.74 -9.58 -23.64
C PRO A 274 10.23 -11.00 -23.81
N SER A 275 10.02 -11.75 -22.72
CA SER A 275 9.65 -13.17 -22.73
C SER A 275 8.14 -13.42 -22.66
N TRP A 276 7.33 -12.45 -23.10
CA TRP A 276 5.86 -12.56 -23.09
C TRP A 276 5.37 -13.83 -23.81
N THR A 277 4.37 -14.49 -23.21
CA THR A 277 3.59 -15.54 -23.87
C THR A 277 2.09 -15.25 -23.78
N ASP A 278 1.33 -15.61 -24.82
CA ASP A 278 -0.11 -15.39 -24.84
C ASP A 278 -0.84 -16.16 -23.74
N ALA A 279 -0.35 -17.34 -23.36
CA ALA A 279 -0.94 -18.13 -22.27
C ALA A 279 -0.78 -17.45 -20.90
N GLN A 280 0.44 -16.96 -20.59
CA GLN A 280 0.71 -16.23 -19.35
C GLN A 280 -0.11 -14.92 -19.29
N GLY A 281 -0.19 -14.21 -20.42
CA GLY A 281 -1.00 -13.01 -20.56
C GLY A 281 -2.50 -13.26 -20.36
N GLU A 282 -3.00 -14.35 -20.92
CA GLU A 282 -4.41 -14.72 -20.79
C GLU A 282 -4.77 -15.07 -19.34
N ASN A 283 -3.90 -15.77 -18.62
CA ASN A 283 -4.09 -16.02 -17.19
C ASN A 283 -4.14 -14.70 -16.38
N TYR A 284 -3.30 -13.72 -16.70
CA TYR A 284 -3.38 -12.39 -16.09
C TYR A 284 -4.71 -11.69 -16.37
N TYR A 285 -5.16 -11.67 -17.63
CA TYR A 285 -6.42 -11.02 -17.99
C TYR A 285 -7.63 -11.75 -17.40
N GLU A 286 -7.59 -13.07 -17.32
CA GLU A 286 -8.65 -13.87 -16.74
C GLU A 286 -8.80 -13.62 -15.24
N PHE A 287 -7.68 -13.48 -14.51
CA PHE A 287 -7.72 -13.06 -13.12
C PHE A 287 -8.45 -11.72 -12.97
N GLY A 288 -8.10 -10.72 -13.77
CA GLY A 288 -8.76 -9.40 -13.75
C GLY A 288 -10.26 -9.48 -14.05
N ARG A 289 -10.67 -10.27 -15.06
CA ARG A 289 -12.09 -10.46 -15.40
C ARG A 289 -12.87 -11.16 -14.30
N ARG A 290 -12.32 -12.23 -13.71
CA ARG A 290 -12.94 -12.94 -12.59
C ARG A 290 -13.06 -12.04 -11.36
N LEU A 291 -12.03 -11.25 -11.04
CA LEU A 291 -12.07 -10.30 -9.92
C LEU A 291 -13.14 -9.22 -10.12
N ALA A 292 -13.21 -8.61 -11.31
CA ALA A 292 -14.23 -7.61 -11.63
C ALA A 292 -15.66 -8.18 -11.58
N ALA A 293 -15.83 -9.47 -11.89
CA ALA A 293 -17.11 -10.15 -11.74
C ALA A 293 -17.44 -10.52 -10.28
N ALA A 294 -16.42 -10.76 -9.45
CA ALA A 294 -16.58 -11.23 -8.07
C ALA A 294 -16.84 -10.09 -7.07
N THR A 295 -16.37 -8.87 -7.34
CA THR A 295 -16.50 -7.75 -6.39
C THR A 295 -16.79 -6.42 -7.08
N PRO A 296 -17.70 -5.59 -6.53
CA PRO A 296 -17.89 -4.21 -7.00
C PRO A 296 -16.74 -3.27 -6.58
N LEU A 297 -15.75 -3.77 -5.85
CA LEU A 297 -14.58 -3.00 -5.43
C LEU A 297 -13.46 -3.03 -6.47
N PHE A 298 -13.64 -3.66 -7.63
CA PHE A 298 -12.62 -3.76 -8.66
C PHE A 298 -13.21 -3.50 -10.05
N GLN A 299 -12.39 -3.01 -10.98
CA GLN A 299 -12.82 -2.62 -12.31
C GLN A 299 -11.69 -2.77 -13.35
N LEU A 300 -12.03 -2.68 -14.64
CA LEU A 300 -11.12 -2.90 -15.77
C LEU A 300 -10.97 -1.70 -16.73
N GLU A 301 -11.70 -0.62 -16.50
CA GLU A 301 -11.80 0.53 -17.42
C GLU A 301 -10.69 1.57 -17.19
N LYS A 302 -10.39 1.89 -15.94
CA LYS A 302 -9.35 2.83 -15.51
C LYS A 302 -8.08 2.07 -15.12
N GLY A 303 -6.92 2.60 -15.48
CA GLY A 303 -5.61 2.07 -15.11
C GLY A 303 -4.50 2.74 -15.89
N TYR A 304 -3.29 2.18 -15.80
CA TYR A 304 -2.15 2.65 -16.58
C TYR A 304 -2.17 2.16 -18.02
N ASP A 305 -1.50 2.92 -18.89
CA ASP A 305 -1.25 2.48 -20.26
C ASP A 305 -0.34 1.24 -20.26
N LYS A 306 -0.62 0.32 -21.19
CA LYS A 306 0.19 -0.88 -21.39
C LYS A 306 1.51 -0.54 -22.06
N SER A 307 2.60 -1.17 -21.62
CA SER A 307 3.89 -1.02 -22.30
C SER A 307 3.85 -1.73 -23.66
N ALA A 308 4.57 -1.16 -24.64
CA ALA A 308 4.74 -1.79 -25.94
C ALA A 308 5.53 -3.12 -25.84
N PRO A 309 5.36 -4.06 -26.78
CA PRO A 309 6.11 -5.32 -26.79
C PRO A 309 7.63 -5.13 -26.65
N GLY A 310 8.24 -5.82 -25.68
CA GLY A 310 9.68 -5.74 -25.37
C GLY A 310 10.15 -4.42 -24.76
N GLN A 311 9.26 -3.52 -24.34
CA GLN A 311 9.59 -2.21 -23.77
C GLN A 311 9.24 -2.07 -22.28
N ALA A 312 8.82 -3.15 -21.60
CA ALA A 312 8.53 -3.10 -20.18
C ALA A 312 9.81 -2.79 -19.36
N ASN A 313 9.65 -1.98 -18.32
CA ASN A 313 10.77 -1.66 -17.43
C ASN A 313 11.01 -2.81 -16.44
N LEU A 314 12.05 -3.61 -16.67
CA LEU A 314 12.45 -4.74 -15.82
C LEU A 314 13.02 -4.33 -14.46
N SER A 315 13.14 -3.03 -14.18
CA SER A 315 13.48 -2.52 -12.85
C SER A 315 12.27 -2.52 -11.90
N MET A 316 11.05 -2.66 -12.43
CA MET A 316 9.81 -2.84 -11.67
C MET A 316 9.55 -4.31 -11.33
N SER A 317 9.00 -4.56 -10.14
CA SER A 317 8.77 -5.91 -9.61
C SER A 317 7.96 -6.78 -10.57
N THR A 318 6.79 -6.30 -11.00
CA THR A 318 5.83 -7.06 -11.81
C THR A 318 6.44 -7.55 -13.12
N ASN A 319 7.12 -6.66 -13.82
CA ASN A 319 7.79 -6.98 -15.09
C ASN A 319 8.96 -7.94 -14.85
N GLN A 320 9.75 -7.70 -13.81
CA GLN A 320 10.89 -8.53 -13.50
C GLN A 320 10.43 -9.96 -13.19
N LEU A 321 9.50 -10.14 -12.25
CA LEU A 321 9.10 -11.46 -11.80
C LEU A 321 8.47 -12.29 -12.92
N ALA A 322 7.66 -11.65 -13.77
CA ALA A 322 7.12 -12.29 -14.96
C ALA A 322 8.22 -12.72 -15.95
N GLU A 323 9.25 -11.89 -16.17
CA GLU A 323 10.39 -12.20 -17.04
C GLU A 323 11.30 -13.29 -16.46
N ARG A 324 11.56 -13.25 -15.14
CA ARG A 324 12.53 -14.13 -14.47
C ARG A 324 11.98 -15.52 -14.19
N PHE A 325 10.71 -15.60 -13.79
CA PHE A 325 10.10 -16.85 -13.33
C PHE A 325 9.03 -17.39 -14.29
N GLY A 326 8.58 -16.60 -15.27
CA GLY A 326 7.38 -16.93 -16.05
C GLY A 326 6.09 -16.81 -15.24
N ALA A 327 6.13 -16.13 -14.10
CA ALA A 327 5.01 -16.00 -13.17
C ALA A 327 3.88 -15.16 -13.76
N VAL A 328 2.63 -15.45 -13.39
CA VAL A 328 1.53 -14.49 -13.54
C VAL A 328 1.68 -13.44 -12.45
N SER A 329 2.33 -12.32 -12.80
CA SER A 329 2.60 -11.22 -11.87
C SER A 329 1.65 -10.05 -12.12
N MET A 330 1.35 -9.27 -11.10
CA MET A 330 0.59 -8.02 -11.26
C MET A 330 0.87 -7.02 -10.16
N THR A 331 0.72 -5.74 -10.49
CA THR A 331 0.59 -4.68 -9.51
C THR A 331 -0.90 -4.42 -9.26
N LEU A 332 -1.34 -4.51 -8.01
CA LEU A 332 -2.67 -4.08 -7.58
C LEU A 332 -2.58 -2.66 -7.04
N GLU A 333 -3.28 -1.74 -7.69
CA GLU A 333 -3.35 -0.34 -7.29
C GLU A 333 -4.68 -0.05 -6.59
N MET A 334 -4.62 0.57 -5.41
CA MET A 334 -5.77 1.01 -4.63
C MET A 334 -5.79 2.53 -4.45
N PRO A 335 -6.94 3.22 -4.47
CA PRO A 335 -6.97 4.68 -4.50
C PRO A 335 -6.70 5.31 -3.13
N PHE A 336 -5.87 6.36 -3.09
CA PHE A 336 -5.82 7.29 -1.93
C PHE A 336 -7.09 8.15 -1.79
N LYS A 337 -7.89 8.24 -2.85
CA LYS A 337 -9.18 8.95 -2.85
C LYS A 337 -10.27 8.02 -2.35
N ASP A 338 -11.09 7.55 -3.27
CA ASP A 338 -12.13 6.56 -3.08
C ASP A 338 -12.19 5.69 -4.35
N HIS A 339 -12.95 4.61 -4.30
CA HIS A 339 -13.31 3.82 -5.46
C HIS A 339 -14.60 4.37 -6.08
N ASP A 340 -14.50 5.27 -7.05
CA ASP A 340 -15.64 5.93 -7.70
C ASP A 340 -16.77 4.97 -8.15
N PRO A 341 -16.49 3.76 -8.67
CA PRO A 341 -17.55 2.81 -9.05
C PRO A 341 -18.43 2.35 -7.87
N SER A 342 -17.94 2.46 -6.63
CA SER A 342 -18.66 2.08 -5.41
C SER A 342 -18.19 3.00 -4.27
N PRO A 343 -18.64 4.26 -4.21
CA PRO A 343 -18.07 5.25 -3.30
C PRO A 343 -18.60 5.11 -1.86
N ASP A 344 -17.79 5.55 -0.89
CA ASP A 344 -18.15 5.69 0.52
C ASP A 344 -17.91 7.14 0.97
N ALA A 345 -18.98 7.86 1.26
CA ALA A 345 -18.91 9.28 1.58
C ALA A 345 -18.29 9.58 2.97
N GLU A 346 -18.29 8.61 3.89
CA GLU A 346 -17.78 8.76 5.26
C GLU A 346 -16.31 8.38 5.36
N PHE A 347 -15.94 7.23 4.79
CA PHE A 347 -14.59 6.65 4.92
C PHE A 347 -13.77 6.71 3.63
N GLY A 348 -14.41 6.84 2.47
CA GLY A 348 -13.76 6.72 1.15
C GLY A 348 -13.19 5.32 0.94
N TRP A 349 -12.01 5.23 0.33
CA TRP A 349 -11.22 4.01 0.43
C TRP A 349 -10.63 3.90 1.84
N SER A 350 -10.79 2.74 2.48
CA SER A 350 -10.55 2.54 3.92
C SER A 350 -9.87 1.20 4.23
N PRO A 351 -9.31 1.03 5.44
CA PRO A 351 -8.76 -0.24 5.91
C PRO A 351 -9.66 -1.46 5.67
N GLU A 352 -10.94 -1.37 6.01
CA GLU A 352 -11.91 -2.46 5.88
C GLU A 352 -12.12 -2.83 4.41
N ARG A 353 -12.11 -1.84 3.52
CA ARG A 353 -12.26 -2.05 2.07
C ARG A 353 -10.99 -2.63 1.44
N CYS A 354 -9.82 -2.30 1.97
CA CYS A 354 -8.55 -2.95 1.61
C CYS A 354 -8.62 -4.45 1.91
N LYS A 355 -9.07 -4.81 3.14
CA LYS A 355 -9.23 -6.21 3.54
C LYS A 355 -10.28 -6.96 2.72
N ALA A 356 -11.43 -6.33 2.46
CA ALA A 356 -12.48 -6.91 1.63
C ALA A 356 -11.99 -7.19 0.19
N LEU A 357 -11.17 -6.29 -0.37
CA LEU A 357 -10.55 -6.52 -1.68
C LEU A 357 -9.53 -7.67 -1.63
N ALA A 358 -8.75 -7.79 -0.55
CA ALA A 358 -7.84 -8.92 -0.35
C ALA A 358 -8.58 -10.26 -0.37
N HIS A 359 -9.73 -10.33 0.31
CA HIS A 359 -10.56 -11.53 0.32
C HIS A 359 -11.03 -11.89 -1.10
N ALA A 360 -11.52 -10.90 -1.87
CA ALA A 360 -11.96 -11.09 -3.24
C ALA A 360 -10.82 -11.54 -4.18
N CYS A 361 -9.61 -11.00 -4.01
CA CYS A 361 -8.43 -11.45 -4.75
C CYS A 361 -8.11 -12.93 -4.47
N LEU A 362 -8.15 -13.35 -3.20
CA LEU A 362 -7.88 -14.74 -2.81
C LEU A 362 -8.97 -15.70 -3.29
N ASP A 363 -10.24 -15.31 -3.23
CA ASP A 363 -11.35 -16.10 -3.78
C ASP A 363 -11.23 -16.25 -5.30
N THR A 364 -10.80 -15.18 -5.98
CA THR A 364 -10.53 -15.19 -7.43
C THR A 364 -9.39 -16.16 -7.76
N LEU A 365 -8.28 -16.09 -7.02
CA LEU A 365 -7.15 -16.98 -7.21
C LEU A 365 -7.55 -18.44 -6.97
N ALA A 366 -8.31 -18.74 -5.92
CA ALA A 366 -8.82 -20.08 -5.64
C ALA A 366 -9.63 -20.66 -6.81
N GLY A 367 -10.36 -19.81 -7.53
CA GLY A 367 -11.13 -20.21 -8.70
C GLY A 367 -10.29 -20.58 -9.93
N MET A 368 -9.00 -20.20 -9.99
CA MET A 368 -8.15 -20.40 -11.17
C MET A 368 -6.76 -20.97 -10.89
N ILE A 369 -6.44 -21.32 -9.65
CA ILE A 369 -5.10 -21.77 -9.23
C ILE A 369 -4.59 -23.01 -9.99
N ASP A 370 -5.49 -23.85 -10.52
CA ASP A 370 -5.11 -25.03 -11.33
C ASP A 370 -4.73 -24.67 -12.78
N GLU A 371 -5.07 -23.46 -13.22
CA GLU A 371 -4.78 -22.93 -14.57
C GLU A 371 -3.40 -22.25 -14.65
N LEU A 372 -2.79 -21.99 -13.48
CA LEU A 372 -1.47 -21.38 -13.32
C LEU A 372 -0.35 -22.39 -13.46
#